data_AF-A0A4P9UIF3-F1
#
_entry.id   AF-A0A4P9UIF3-F1
#
_cell.length_a   1.000
_cell.length_b   1.000
_cell.length_c   1.000
_cell.angle_alpha   90.00
_cell.angle_beta   90.00
_cell.angle_gamma   90.00
#
_symmetry.space_group_name_H-M   'P 1'
#
loop_
_entity.id
_entity.type
_entity.pdbx_description
1 polymer ?
#
loop_
_entity_poly.entity_id
_entity_poly.type
_entity_poly.pdbx_seq_one_letter_code
_entity_poly.pdbx_strand_id
1 'polypeptide(L)'
;MGAWRQLEYASGQRATIIGKPSPNFFRAALTELELPPERVAIVGDDIDSDIGGGQNTGLIGILVKTGKYRKAYANASRVMPDLIIPSVAELPARLPIEIAGS
;
A
#
# COMPACT_ATOMS: atom_id res chain seq x y z
N MET A 1 0.89 25.05 -1.03
CA MET A 1 -0.35 24.74 -1.76
C MET A 1 -0.03 23.62 -2.76
N GLY A 2 0.22 22.37 -2.39
CA GLY A 2 -0.55 21.46 -1.53
C GLY A 2 -1.08 20.31 -2.39
N ALA A 3 -0.19 19.62 -3.13
CA ALA A 3 -0.52 18.61 -4.16
C ALA A 3 -1.10 17.28 -3.61
N TRP A 4 -1.57 17.28 -2.37
CA TRP A 4 -1.99 16.07 -1.64
C TRP A 4 -3.51 15.87 -1.64
N ARG A 5 -4.30 16.87 -2.06
CA ARG A 5 -5.78 16.84 -2.01
C ARG A 5 -6.48 16.12 -3.16
N GLN A 6 -5.77 15.67 -4.20
CA GLN A 6 -6.39 15.01 -5.35
C GLN A 6 -6.35 13.49 -5.32
N LEU A 7 -5.78 12.87 -4.29
CA LEU A 7 -5.65 11.41 -4.23
C LEU A 7 -6.74 10.70 -3.40
N GLU A 8 -7.63 11.44 -2.72
CA GLU A 8 -8.56 10.85 -1.73
C GLU A 8 -10.01 10.62 -2.21
N TYR A 9 -10.36 10.83 -3.49
CA TYR A 9 -11.79 10.88 -3.86
C TYR A 9 -12.29 9.96 -4.99
N ALA A 10 -11.52 8.99 -5.50
CA ALA A 10 -11.87 8.36 -6.78
C ALA A 10 -12.35 6.89 -6.76
N SER A 11 -12.30 6.13 -5.65
CA SER A 11 -12.46 4.67 -5.73
C SER A 11 -13.61 4.03 -4.95
N GLY A 12 -14.26 4.71 -4.00
CA GLY A 12 -15.27 4.09 -3.11
C GLY A 12 -14.73 2.99 -2.18
N GLN A 13 -13.57 2.42 -2.48
CA GLN A 13 -12.73 1.58 -1.63
C GLN A 13 -11.66 2.48 -1.00
N ARG A 14 -11.72 2.66 0.33
CA ARG A 14 -10.72 3.43 1.10
C ARG A 14 -9.38 2.68 1.10
N ALA A 15 -8.57 2.90 0.08
CA ALA A 15 -7.14 2.63 0.15
C ALA A 15 -6.49 3.82 0.86
N THR A 16 -6.43 3.78 2.18
CA THR A 16 -5.81 4.87 2.93
C THR A 16 -4.30 4.69 2.93
N ILE A 17 -3.60 5.71 2.44
CA ILE A 17 -2.15 5.73 2.35
C ILE A 17 -1.61 6.23 3.69
N ILE A 18 -1.04 5.31 4.47
CA ILE A 18 -0.62 5.58 5.84
C ILE A 18 0.90 5.31 5.89
N GLY A 19 1.70 6.33 6.24
CA GLY A 19 3.17 6.30 6.10
C GLY A 19 4.00 6.22 7.39
N LYS A 20 5.03 5.35 7.35
CA LYS A 20 6.20 5.14 8.26
C LYS A 20 5.98 4.50 9.64
N PRO A 21 6.97 3.71 10.12
CA PRO A 21 6.70 2.34 10.53
C PRO A 21 6.64 2.18 12.05
N SER A 22 5.58 1.50 12.50
CA SER A 22 5.62 0.55 13.60
C SER A 22 4.45 -0.43 13.43
N PRO A 23 4.48 -1.66 13.95
CA PRO A 23 3.30 -2.53 13.97
C PRO A 23 2.07 -1.85 14.59
N ASN A 24 2.30 -0.97 15.57
CA ASN A 24 1.25 -0.16 16.19
C ASN A 24 0.67 0.87 15.22
N PHE A 25 1.48 1.34 14.26
CA PHE A 25 1.04 2.25 13.21
C PHE A 25 0.04 1.57 12.26
N PHE A 26 0.32 0.34 11.82
CA PHE A 26 -0.62 -0.42 10.99
C PHE A 26 -1.90 -0.79 11.75
N ARG A 27 -1.80 -1.09 13.05
CA ARG A 27 -2.98 -1.32 13.88
C ARG A 27 -3.80 -0.06 14.11
N ALA A 28 -3.15 1.09 14.37
CA ALA A 28 -3.82 2.37 14.53
C ALA A 28 -4.53 2.80 13.24
N ALA A 29 -3.85 2.61 12.11
CA ALA A 29 -4.42 2.75 10.77
C ALA A 29 -5.69 1.92 10.60
N LEU A 30 -5.65 0.61 10.89
CA LEU A 30 -6.82 -0.26 10.78
C LEU A 30 -7.98 0.17 11.68
N THR A 31 -7.68 0.62 12.90
CA THR A 31 -8.69 1.16 13.82
C THR A 31 -9.35 2.41 13.25
N GLU A 32 -8.58 3.33 12.66
CA GLU A 32 -9.12 4.56 12.05
C GLU A 32 -9.95 4.27 10.79
N LEU A 33 -9.57 3.23 10.03
CA LEU A 33 -10.27 2.86 8.81
C LEU A 33 -11.57 2.09 9.03
N GLU A 34 -11.72 1.46 10.19
CA GLU A 34 -12.83 0.55 10.50
C GLU A 34 -13.00 -0.53 9.41
N LEU A 35 -11.87 -0.94 8.80
CA LEU A 35 -11.83 -1.94 7.75
C LEU A 35 -11.07 -3.18 8.22
N PRO A 36 -11.50 -4.37 7.77
CA PRO A 36 -10.73 -5.58 7.99
C PRO A 36 -9.39 -5.50 7.23
N PRO A 37 -8.29 -6.02 7.80
CA PRO A 37 -6.94 -5.86 7.23
C PRO A 37 -6.81 -6.46 5.83
N GLU A 38 -7.59 -7.49 5.50
CA GLU A 38 -7.62 -8.12 4.18
C GLU A 38 -8.23 -7.20 3.09
N ARG A 39 -8.81 -6.06 3.47
CA ARG A 39 -9.32 -5.02 2.55
C ARG A 39 -8.45 -3.77 2.50
N VAL A 40 -7.31 -3.77 3.19
CA VAL A 40 -6.41 -2.63 3.27
C VAL A 40 -5.05 -3.04 2.72
N ALA A 41 -4.50 -2.22 1.82
CA ALA A 41 -3.20 -2.44 1.23
C ALA A 41 -2.17 -1.43 1.75
N ILE A 42 -0.99 -1.93 2.11
CA ILE A 42 0.20 -1.10 2.30
C ILE A 42 0.95 -0.99 0.97
N VAL A 43 1.30 0.23 0.57
CA VAL A 43 2.08 0.50 -0.64
C VAL A 43 3.41 1.12 -0.21
N GLY A 44 4.52 0.45 -0.51
CA GLY A 44 5.84 0.87 -0.04
C GLY A 44 6.98 0.45 -0.96
N ASP A 45 8.17 1.00 -0.74
CA ASP A 45 9.38 0.75 -1.52
C ASP A 45 10.41 -0.11 -0.78
N ASP A 46 10.19 -0.36 0.51
CA ASP A 46 11.01 -1.22 1.36
C ASP A 46 10.29 -2.56 1.62
N ILE A 47 10.87 -3.65 1.10
CA ILE A 47 10.26 -4.98 1.17
C ILE A 47 10.14 -5.52 2.61
N ASP A 48 11.06 -5.18 3.51
CA ASP A 48 11.00 -5.74 4.87
C ASP A 48 10.22 -4.83 5.80
N SER A 49 10.46 -3.52 5.69
CA SER A 49 9.86 -2.54 6.60
C SER A 49 8.40 -2.26 6.26
N ASP A 50 8.10 -2.01 4.99
CA ASP A 50 6.73 -1.66 4.58
C ASP A 50 5.91 -2.92 4.35
N ILE A 51 6.42 -3.81 3.48
CA ILE A 51 5.65 -4.99 3.05
C ILE A 51 5.64 -6.03 4.17
N GLY A 52 6.80 -6.43 4.68
CA GLY A 52 6.89 -7.39 5.79
C GLY A 52 6.20 -6.87 7.05
N GLY A 53 6.39 -5.59 7.37
CA GLY A 53 5.71 -4.92 8.49
C GLY A 53 4.19 -4.95 8.38
N GLY A 54 3.63 -4.62 7.21
CA GLY A 54 2.18 -4.60 7.00
C GLY A 54 1.58 -6.00 6.91
N GLN A 55 2.21 -6.93 6.20
CA GLN A 55 1.71 -8.31 6.07
C GLN A 55 1.68 -9.04 7.43
N ASN A 56 2.60 -8.74 8.34
CA ASN A 56 2.55 -9.24 9.73
C ASN A 56 1.30 -8.77 10.50
N THR A 57 0.57 -7.77 10.00
CA THR A 57 -0.71 -7.30 10.54
C THR A 57 -1.92 -7.71 9.70
N GLY A 58 -1.72 -8.52 8.66
CA GLY A 58 -2.77 -9.02 7.77
C GLY A 58 -3.09 -8.11 6.58
N LEU A 59 -2.32 -7.04 6.35
CA LEU A 59 -2.52 -6.13 5.23
C LEU A 59 -2.04 -6.75 3.91
N ILE A 60 -2.65 -6.33 2.80
CA ILE A 60 -2.15 -6.62 1.44
C ILE A 60 -0.87 -5.82 1.20
N GLY A 61 0.21 -6.46 0.77
CA GLY A 61 1.51 -5.84 0.54
C GLY A 61 1.77 -5.51 -0.94
N ILE A 62 1.86 -4.22 -1.29
CA ILE A 62 2.17 -3.76 -2.65
C ILE A 62 3.55 -3.09 -2.68
N LEU A 63 4.53 -3.73 -3.32
CA LEU A 63 5.88 -3.20 -3.48
C LEU A 63 5.98 -2.33 -4.74
N VAL A 64 6.31 -1.05 -4.57
CA VAL A 64 6.64 -0.16 -5.69
C VAL A 64 8.15 -0.17 -5.95
N LYS A 65 8.55 -0.01 -7.22
CA LYS A 65 9.97 0.02 -7.61
C LYS A 65 10.59 1.42 -7.61
N THR A 66 9.81 2.43 -7.25
CA THR A 66 10.29 3.81 -7.03
C THR A 66 10.92 3.94 -5.65
N GLY A 67 11.97 4.75 -5.49
CA GLY A 67 12.55 5.06 -4.16
C GLY A 67 13.73 4.16 -3.76
N LYS A 68 13.70 3.61 -2.54
CA LYS A 68 14.71 2.74 -1.92
C LYS A 68 14.68 1.30 -2.42
N TYR A 69 13.71 0.94 -3.27
CA TYR A 69 13.62 -0.38 -3.85
C TYR A 69 14.96 -0.79 -4.47
N ARG A 70 15.44 -1.98 -4.08
CA ARG A 70 16.62 -2.61 -4.66
C ARG A 70 16.25 -4.03 -5.10
N LYS A 71 16.26 -4.27 -6.41
CA LYS A 71 15.88 -5.57 -7.00
C LYS A 71 16.64 -6.75 -6.38
N ALA A 72 17.94 -6.62 -6.17
CA ALA A 72 18.76 -7.67 -5.56
C ALA A 72 18.34 -7.96 -4.11
N TYR A 73 17.97 -6.92 -3.37
CA TYR A 73 17.50 -7.03 -1.99
C TYR A 73 16.10 -7.65 -1.92
N ALA A 74 15.18 -7.17 -2.76
CA ALA A 74 13.83 -7.72 -2.87
C ALA A 74 13.84 -9.22 -3.22
N ASN A 75 14.72 -9.63 -4.15
CA ASN A 75 14.88 -11.03 -4.54
C ASN A 75 15.48 -11.91 -3.43
N ALA A 76 16.19 -11.32 -2.47
CA ALA A 76 16.84 -12.04 -1.37
C ALA A 76 15.99 -12.08 -0.09
N SER A 77 14.95 -11.23 0.02
CA SER A 77 14.03 -11.24 1.15
C SER A 77 13.16 -12.50 1.15
N ARG A 78 12.73 -12.90 2.34
CA ARG A 78 11.72 -13.96 2.52
C ARG A 78 10.29 -13.41 2.44
N VAL A 79 10.13 -12.09 2.49
CA VAL A 79 8.83 -11.43 2.34
C VAL A 79 8.40 -11.54 0.88
N MET A 80 7.14 -11.91 0.66
CA MET A 80 6.54 -12.04 -0.67
C MET A 80 5.42 -11.01 -0.80
N PRO A 81 5.65 -9.90 -1.53
CA PRO A 81 4.59 -8.93 -1.80
C PRO A 81 3.45 -9.57 -2.61
N ASP A 82 2.21 -9.20 -2.30
CA ASP A 82 1.02 -9.61 -3.05
C ASP A 82 1.00 -9.01 -4.46
N LEU A 83 1.59 -7.82 -4.62
CA LEU A 83 1.74 -7.17 -5.92
C LEU A 83 3.05 -6.39 -5.99
N ILE A 84 3.70 -6.41 -7.15
CA ILE A 84 4.87 -5.57 -7.44
C ILE A 84 4.57 -4.71 -8.67
N ILE A 85 4.62 -3.39 -8.51
CA ILE A 85 4.38 -2.42 -9.59
C ILE A 85 5.55 -1.45 -9.76
N PRO A 86 5.78 -0.90 -10.96
CA PRO A 86 6.83 0.09 -11.19
C PRO A 86 6.70 1.34 -10.33
N SER A 87 5.47 1.85 -10.12
CA SER A 87 5.17 3.07 -9.38
C SER A 87 3.74 3.03 -8.84
N VAL A 88 3.44 3.82 -7.81
CA VAL A 88 2.08 4.06 -7.30
C VAL A 88 1.11 4.52 -8.40
N ALA A 89 1.62 5.16 -9.44
CA ALA A 89 0.84 5.61 -10.60
C ALA A 89 0.18 4.47 -11.38
N GLU A 90 0.62 3.22 -11.21
CA GLU A 90 -0.01 2.06 -11.86
C GLU A 90 -1.20 1.49 -11.08
N LEU A 91 -1.44 1.91 -9.84
CA LEU A 91 -2.56 1.39 -9.04
C LEU A 91 -3.92 1.50 -9.74
N PRO A 92 -4.26 2.63 -10.41
CA PRO A 92 -5.56 2.75 -11.09
C PRO A 92 -5.80 1.72 -12.19
N ALA A 93 -4.75 1.24 -12.86
CA ALA A 93 -4.84 0.24 -13.92
C ALA A 93 -4.83 -1.21 -13.40
N ARG A 94 -4.50 -1.41 -12.12
CA ARG A 94 -4.33 -2.74 -11.50
C ARG A 94 -5.45 -3.10 -10.53
N LEU A 95 -6.19 -2.10 -10.05
CA LEU A 95 -7.42 -2.30 -9.29
C LEU A 95 -8.59 -2.33 -10.28
N PRO A 96 -9.59 -3.20 -10.11
CA PRO A 96 -10.82 -3.13 -10.87
C PRO A 96 -11.58 -1.87 -10.42
N ILE A 97 -11.34 -0.75 -11.10
CA ILE A 97 -12.06 0.49 -10.83
C ILE A 97 -13.20 0.59 -11.85
N GLU A 98 -14.41 0.18 -11.48
CA GLU A 98 -15.59 0.86 -12.03
C GLU A 98 -15.68 2.22 -11.33
N ILE A 99 -15.35 3.28 -12.06
CA ILE A 99 -15.61 4.65 -11.62
C ILE A 99 -17.13 4.84 -11.70
N ALA A 100 -17.83 4.63 -10.58
CA ALA A 100 -19.24 4.99 -10.50
C ALA A 100 -19.38 6.51 -10.62
N GLY A 101 -19.87 6.98 -11.76
CA GLY A 101 -20.24 8.38 -11.99
C GLY A 101 -19.58 9.02 -13.21
N SER A 102 -20.06 8.66 -14.40
CA SER A 102 -20.23 9.60 -15.51
C SER A 102 -21.66 10.10 -15.54
#